data_AF-A0A540WJF3-F1
#
_entry.id   AF-A0A540WJF3-F1
#
_cell.length_a   1.000
_cell.length_b   1.000
_cell.length_c   1.000
_cell.angle_alpha   90.00
_cell.angle_beta   90.00
_cell.angle_gamma   90.00
#
_symmetry.space_group_name_H-M   'P 1'
#
loop_
_entity.id
_entity.type
_entity.pdbx_description
1 polymer ?
#
loop_
_entity_poly.entity_id
_entity_poly.type
_entity_poly.pdbx_seq_one_letter_code
_entity_poly.pdbx_strand_id
1 'polypeptide(L)'
;MMPQRALLAPGRRGAAVLLAVSLVACGGRDVRPDAEPDAGIPDAGSGQAHLCAPLSLERNVDLEGFHTDRYTWRDGDCAPRSAFLVRNDSLDPAGWHGGYVRRYVYEADGAARTCDGANDGVPGWGMVTCHLRAGATWGNWTEGVTGTGRTLFAGRHHALHEFRWPLPLGGHVVQVTVHYLFATGRDHPLYAITHDVSSVPPDALEADVRSPYGDLLFDGNANAEIAGLGWGDRHRFVTLSSPVTRASGWDYREPNVVPYTRMWTTAPDAEMGVVQTQPWLQKPAGGYWLYQQGWGQRDADGPLPDDWNWTYQLNQYQLPTTTRSHRMAWGSNYGALGWRQYARYGDDGMLSGHPYQSYSVFMVLGPHSEDPVRRRASEVESWQAVRLSATEGTVATHGPGGVGRSDSVPYDVPGYNPVYATWEARVTGNRARLRFDVGRGSLVHPVVVLRGYTASTPPARVLLDDQVLAADVDCFASVDDAGDALWLTLNRTLTGTATLRVE
;
A
#
# COMPACT_ATOMS: atom_id res chain seq x y z
N MET A 1 -16.29 -58.79 29.30
CA MET A 1 -17.15 -59.12 30.46
C MET A 1 -18.31 -58.13 30.47
N MET A 2 -19.54 -58.55 30.78
CA MET A 2 -20.77 -57.73 30.84
C MET A 2 -21.25 -57.64 32.32
N PRO A 3 -22.20 -56.75 32.75
CA PRO A 3 -23.51 -56.39 32.16
C PRO A 3 -23.60 -54.89 31.72
N GLN A 4 -24.56 -54.34 30.95
CA GLN A 4 -26.06 -54.38 30.89
C GLN A 4 -26.75 -53.65 32.06
N ARG A 5 -27.83 -52.83 31.91
CA ARG A 5 -28.73 -52.36 30.81
C ARG A 5 -29.25 -50.93 31.20
N ALA A 6 -30.17 -50.18 30.56
CA ALA A 6 -31.21 -50.33 29.51
C ALA A 6 -31.39 -48.94 28.77
N LEU A 7 -31.98 -48.75 27.57
CA LEU A 7 -33.40 -48.78 27.09
C LEU A 7 -34.33 -47.70 27.73
N LEU A 8 -35.10 -46.86 27.00
CA LEU A 8 -35.72 -46.93 25.65
C LEU A 8 -35.81 -45.57 24.88
N ALA A 9 -36.27 -45.61 23.62
CA ALA A 9 -36.57 -44.48 22.70
C ALA A 9 -38.00 -44.68 22.08
N PRO A 10 -38.49 -44.17 20.90
CA PRO A 10 -37.92 -43.27 19.86
C PRO A 10 -38.90 -42.20 19.25
N GLY A 11 -38.49 -41.42 18.23
CA GLY A 11 -39.37 -40.48 17.50
C GLY A 11 -38.86 -39.95 16.13
N ARG A 12 -39.43 -40.48 15.03
CA ARG A 12 -39.07 -40.26 13.59
C ARG A 12 -39.32 -38.84 13.02
N ARG A 13 -38.38 -38.33 12.20
CA ARG A 13 -38.41 -38.08 10.71
C ARG A 13 -39.55 -37.20 10.12
N GLY A 14 -39.16 -36.21 9.31
CA GLY A 14 -40.00 -35.53 8.31
C GLY A 14 -39.22 -34.43 7.55
N ALA A 15 -39.53 -34.17 6.28
CA ALA A 15 -38.87 -33.15 5.44
C ALA A 15 -39.77 -32.70 4.27
N ALA A 16 -39.30 -31.68 3.51
CA ALA A 16 -39.83 -31.12 2.25
C ALA A 16 -40.94 -30.04 2.33
N VAL A 17 -40.50 -28.80 2.06
CA VAL A 17 -41.05 -27.80 1.11
C VAL A 17 -42.49 -27.98 0.59
N LEU A 18 -43.27 -26.89 0.64
CA LEU A 18 -44.26 -26.57 -0.40
C LEU A 18 -44.39 -25.05 -0.60
N LEU A 19 -44.71 -24.66 -1.84
CA LEU A 19 -44.80 -23.27 -2.30
C LEU A 19 -46.24 -22.74 -2.20
N ALA A 20 -46.42 -21.45 -1.97
CA ALA A 20 -47.71 -20.77 -2.15
C ALA A 20 -47.50 -19.37 -2.75
N VAL A 21 -48.17 -19.10 -3.88
CA VAL A 21 -48.16 -17.79 -4.57
C VAL A 21 -49.49 -17.10 -4.33
N SER A 22 -49.49 -15.77 -4.15
CA SER A 22 -50.70 -14.96 -4.11
C SER A 22 -50.47 -13.60 -4.76
N LEU A 23 -50.89 -13.49 -6.02
CA LEU A 23 -51.01 -12.22 -6.75
C LEU A 23 -52.48 -11.80 -6.75
N VAL A 24 -52.79 -10.64 -6.18
CA VAL A 24 -54.04 -9.91 -6.41
C VAL A 24 -53.70 -8.43 -6.55
N ALA A 25 -54.21 -7.82 -7.61
CA ALA A 25 -54.18 -6.38 -7.82
C ALA A 25 -55.60 -5.87 -8.04
N CYS A 26 -55.91 -4.64 -7.59
CA CYS A 26 -56.78 -3.70 -8.31
C CYS A 26 -56.99 -2.38 -7.54
N GLY A 27 -56.74 -1.26 -8.24
CA GLY A 27 -57.62 -0.08 -8.32
C GLY A 27 -58.04 0.69 -7.05
N GLY A 28 -57.62 1.96 -6.98
CA GLY A 28 -58.23 2.97 -6.12
C GLY A 28 -57.59 4.35 -6.30
N ARG A 29 -58.34 5.31 -6.85
CA ARG A 29 -58.01 6.76 -6.83
C ARG A 29 -59.03 7.45 -5.94
N ASP A 30 -58.59 8.38 -5.11
CA ASP A 30 -59.26 9.66 -4.82
C ASP A 30 -58.18 10.61 -4.24
N VAL A 31 -57.85 11.72 -4.92
CA VAL A 31 -58.38 13.11 -4.75
C VAL A 31 -57.62 13.90 -3.66
N ARG A 32 -57.11 15.09 -4.04
CA ARG A 32 -56.33 16.02 -3.20
C ARG A 32 -57.25 16.86 -2.26
N PRO A 33 -56.66 17.58 -1.28
CA PRO A 33 -56.29 18.98 -1.57
C PRO A 33 -54.84 19.36 -1.21
N ASP A 34 -54.31 20.25 -2.04
CA ASP A 34 -53.37 21.38 -1.87
C ASP A 34 -52.76 21.70 -0.48
N ALA A 35 -51.63 22.41 -0.35
CA ALA A 35 -50.42 22.62 -1.17
C ALA A 35 -49.51 23.62 -0.42
N GLU A 36 -48.22 23.33 -0.25
CA GLU A 36 -47.16 24.32 -0.01
C GLU A 36 -45.87 23.90 -0.75
N PRO A 37 -44.96 24.83 -1.09
CA PRO A 37 -44.02 24.62 -2.19
C PRO A 37 -42.83 23.75 -1.81
N ASP A 38 -42.65 22.65 -2.55
CA ASP A 38 -41.38 21.94 -2.62
C ASP A 38 -40.34 22.85 -3.29
N ALA A 39 -39.34 23.28 -2.51
CA ALA A 39 -38.22 24.08 -2.98
C ALA A 39 -37.20 23.18 -3.69
N GLY A 40 -37.63 22.66 -4.85
CA GLY A 40 -36.99 21.55 -5.55
C GLY A 40 -35.48 21.70 -5.68
N ILE A 41 -34.76 20.80 -5.02
CA ILE A 41 -33.34 20.54 -5.29
C ILE A 41 -33.28 20.07 -6.75
N PRO A 42 -32.57 20.78 -7.65
CA PRO A 42 -32.45 20.32 -9.03
C PRO A 42 -31.64 19.03 -9.06
N ASP A 43 -32.14 18.01 -9.78
CA ASP A 43 -31.44 16.75 -9.97
C ASP A 43 -30.00 16.99 -10.44
N ALA A 44 -29.03 16.45 -9.70
CA ALA A 44 -27.61 16.55 -10.02
C ALA A 44 -27.27 15.69 -11.24
N GLY A 45 -27.51 16.23 -12.43
CA GLY A 45 -27.17 15.59 -13.69
C GLY A 45 -25.67 15.26 -13.77
N SER A 46 -25.36 14.04 -14.22
CA SER A 46 -23.99 13.54 -14.39
C SER A 46 -23.18 14.45 -15.32
N GLY A 47 -22.17 15.16 -14.78
CA GLY A 47 -21.27 16.00 -15.57
C GLY A 47 -20.57 17.17 -14.87
N GLN A 48 -20.95 17.55 -13.64
CA GLN A 48 -20.18 18.55 -12.89
C GLN A 48 -18.99 17.89 -12.17
N ALA A 49 -17.77 18.19 -12.63
CA ALA A 49 -16.56 17.76 -11.95
C ALA A 49 -16.39 18.56 -10.64
N HIS A 50 -16.38 17.87 -9.51
CA HIS A 50 -16.28 18.50 -8.20
C HIS A 50 -14.85 18.97 -7.91
N LEU A 51 -14.72 20.12 -7.23
CA LEU A 51 -13.42 20.65 -6.79
C LEU A 51 -12.81 19.72 -5.74
N CYS A 52 -11.66 19.13 -6.07
CA CYS A 52 -10.92 18.25 -5.18
C CYS A 52 -10.26 19.09 -4.08
N ALA A 53 -10.68 18.90 -2.83
CA ALA A 53 -10.17 19.71 -1.72
C ALA A 53 -8.65 19.54 -1.54
N PRO A 54 -7.92 20.62 -1.19
CA PRO A 54 -6.49 20.55 -0.90
C PRO A 54 -6.12 19.53 0.17
N LEU A 55 -4.89 19.04 0.09
CA LEU A 55 -4.23 18.29 1.17
C LEU A 55 -4.06 19.21 2.39
N SER A 56 -4.33 18.67 3.58
CA SER A 56 -4.03 19.32 4.86
C SER A 56 -3.10 18.47 5.73
N LEU A 57 -2.34 19.16 6.58
CA LEU A 57 -1.48 18.57 7.61
C LEU A 57 -1.81 19.21 8.95
N GLU A 58 -2.37 18.43 9.86
CA GLU A 58 -2.56 18.80 11.26
C GLU A 58 -1.43 18.16 12.07
N ARG A 59 -0.56 18.97 12.70
CA ARG A 59 0.61 18.48 13.43
C ARG A 59 0.32 18.24 14.90
N ASN A 60 0.94 17.21 15.48
CA ASN A 60 0.82 16.84 16.89
C ASN A 60 -0.64 16.75 17.38
N VAL A 61 -1.50 16.13 16.58
CA VAL A 61 -2.86 15.74 16.97
C VAL A 61 -2.73 14.65 18.04
N ASP A 62 -3.37 14.88 19.19
CA ASP A 62 -3.57 13.85 20.21
C ASP A 62 -4.68 12.88 19.74
N LEU A 63 -4.28 11.64 19.48
CA LEU A 63 -5.13 10.54 19.09
C LEU A 63 -5.08 9.49 20.21
N GLU A 64 -5.99 9.57 21.17
CA GLU A 64 -6.09 8.59 22.27
C GLU A 64 -4.77 8.47 23.09
N GLY A 65 -4.00 9.56 23.20
CA GLY A 65 -2.68 9.61 23.82
C GLY A 65 -1.51 9.42 22.83
N PHE A 66 -1.76 8.93 21.62
CA PHE A 66 -0.74 8.86 20.56
C PHE A 66 -0.57 10.26 19.94
N HIS A 67 0.61 10.86 20.07
CA HIS A 67 0.93 12.10 19.38
C HIS A 67 1.24 11.84 17.90
N THR A 68 0.38 12.37 17.01
CA THR A 68 0.40 12.07 15.58
C THR A 68 0.50 13.32 14.71
N ASP A 69 1.14 13.20 13.55
CA ASP A 69 0.95 14.12 12.43
C ASP A 69 -0.10 13.51 11.49
N ARG A 70 -1.23 14.20 11.35
CA ARG A 70 -2.38 13.76 10.54
C ARG A 70 -2.33 14.41 9.16
N TYR A 71 -2.19 13.58 8.14
CA TYR A 71 -2.32 13.97 6.74
C TYR A 71 -3.73 13.65 6.26
N THR A 72 -4.41 14.62 5.65
CA THR A 72 -5.71 14.43 4.99
C THR A 72 -5.59 14.84 3.53
N TRP A 73 -6.00 14.00 2.60
CA TRP A 73 -5.97 14.26 1.16
C TRP A 73 -7.23 13.69 0.48
N ARG A 74 -7.32 13.82 -0.85
CA ARG A 74 -8.41 13.26 -1.66
C ARG A 74 -7.87 12.25 -2.67
N ASP A 75 -8.58 11.15 -2.86
CA ASP A 75 -8.18 10.07 -3.76
C ASP A 75 -8.56 10.34 -5.24
N GLY A 76 -8.51 9.32 -6.09
CA GLY A 76 -8.85 9.42 -7.51
C GLY A 76 -10.29 9.86 -7.80
N ASP A 77 -11.23 9.56 -6.91
CA ASP A 77 -12.65 9.95 -7.02
C ASP A 77 -12.97 11.21 -6.19
N CYS A 78 -11.93 11.90 -5.70
CA CYS A 78 -11.98 13.02 -4.77
C CYS A 78 -12.62 12.74 -3.39
N ALA A 79 -12.78 11.46 -3.02
CA ALA A 79 -13.24 11.02 -1.71
C ALA A 79 -12.17 11.30 -0.62
N PRO A 80 -12.58 11.55 0.64
CA PRO A 80 -11.67 11.89 1.72
C PRO A 80 -10.85 10.69 2.21
N ARG A 81 -9.53 10.86 2.31
CA ARG A 81 -8.63 9.92 2.99
C ARG A 81 -7.79 10.65 4.03
N SER A 82 -7.48 9.99 5.14
CA SER A 82 -6.51 10.51 6.11
C SER A 82 -5.70 9.42 6.80
N ALA A 83 -4.47 9.75 7.17
CA ALA A 83 -3.54 8.88 7.89
C ALA A 83 -2.93 9.63 9.07
N PHE A 84 -2.91 8.99 10.23
CA PHE A 84 -2.36 9.54 11.48
C PHE A 84 -1.01 8.85 11.75
N LEU A 85 0.09 9.54 11.44
CA LEU A 85 1.44 9.03 11.63
C LEU A 85 1.92 9.35 13.05
N VAL A 86 2.18 8.34 13.88
CA VAL A 86 2.74 8.54 15.23
C VAL A 86 4.12 9.15 15.13
N ARG A 87 4.46 10.11 15.99
CA ARG A 87 5.80 10.69 16.06
C ARG A 87 6.79 9.70 16.70
N ASN A 88 8.02 9.65 16.20
CA ASN A 88 9.06 8.73 16.69
C ASN A 88 10.06 9.37 17.67
N ASP A 89 9.85 10.63 18.08
CA ASP A 89 10.74 11.39 18.97
C ASP A 89 10.36 11.32 20.46
N SER A 90 9.23 10.72 20.79
CA SER A 90 8.80 10.37 22.15
C SER A 90 8.26 8.94 22.22
N LEU A 91 8.02 8.44 23.43
CA LEU A 91 7.23 7.21 23.63
C LEU A 91 5.73 7.52 23.44
N ASP A 92 4.98 6.53 22.95
CA ASP A 92 3.53 6.53 22.82
C ASP A 92 2.85 5.70 23.94
N PRO A 93 1.50 5.64 24.03
CA PRO A 93 0.80 4.90 25.08
C PRO A 93 1.07 3.39 25.13
N ALA A 94 1.51 2.77 24.03
CA ALA A 94 1.92 1.37 24.00
C ALA A 94 3.35 1.16 24.55
N GLY A 95 4.08 2.25 24.84
CA GLY A 95 5.49 2.22 25.19
C GLY A 95 6.42 2.08 23.98
N TRP A 96 5.90 2.31 22.77
CA TRP A 96 6.66 2.25 21.52
C TRP A 96 7.16 3.65 21.14
N HIS A 97 8.20 3.72 20.32
CA HIS A 97 8.48 4.88 19.49
C HIS A 97 7.75 4.74 18.14
N GLY A 98 7.17 5.84 17.67
CA GLY A 98 6.26 5.91 16.52
C GLY A 98 6.87 5.67 15.14
N GLY A 99 6.52 6.53 14.18
CA GLY A 99 6.90 6.45 12.77
C GLY A 99 6.06 5.48 11.94
N TYR A 100 4.86 5.16 12.41
CA TYR A 100 3.90 4.25 11.80
C TYR A 100 2.49 4.87 11.77
N VAL A 101 1.60 4.32 10.94
CA VAL A 101 0.18 4.70 10.85
C VAL A 101 -0.58 4.08 12.03
N ARG A 102 -1.07 4.91 12.97
CA ARG A 102 -1.93 4.46 14.09
C ARG A 102 -3.40 4.30 13.68
N ARG A 103 -3.89 5.25 12.88
CA ARG A 103 -5.25 5.28 12.31
C ARG A 103 -5.17 5.63 10.82
N TYR A 104 -5.93 4.90 10.01
CA TYR A 104 -6.17 5.18 8.59
C TYR A 104 -7.68 5.34 8.38
N VAL A 105 -8.09 6.30 7.55
CA VAL A 105 -9.51 6.54 7.23
C VAL A 105 -9.66 6.72 5.73
N TYR A 106 -10.63 6.06 5.12
CA TYR A 106 -10.99 6.20 3.71
C TYR A 106 -12.50 6.00 3.51
N GLU A 107 -13.03 6.42 2.37
CA GLU A 107 -14.42 6.14 2.02
C GLU A 107 -14.57 4.74 1.40
N ALA A 108 -15.56 3.99 1.88
CA ALA A 108 -15.99 2.70 1.32
C ALA A 108 -17.51 2.59 1.50
N ASP A 109 -18.21 2.03 0.53
CA ASP A 109 -19.68 1.84 0.58
C ASP A 109 -20.48 3.15 0.82
N GLY A 110 -19.89 4.30 0.46
CA GLY A 110 -20.45 5.64 0.72
C GLY A 110 -20.31 6.14 2.16
N ALA A 111 -19.47 5.49 2.97
CA ALA A 111 -19.24 5.82 4.39
C ALA A 111 -17.74 5.86 4.74
N ALA A 112 -17.38 6.61 5.79
CA ALA A 112 -16.01 6.66 6.28
C ALA A 112 -15.66 5.38 7.05
N ARG A 113 -14.78 4.55 6.49
CA ARG A 113 -14.22 3.36 7.14
C ARG A 113 -12.94 3.75 7.90
N THR A 114 -12.95 3.54 9.22
CA THR A 114 -11.83 3.87 10.13
C THR A 114 -11.12 2.59 10.54
N CYS A 115 -9.81 2.53 10.30
CA CYS A 115 -8.96 1.36 10.53
C CYS A 115 -7.85 1.74 11.52
N ASP A 116 -7.91 1.18 12.74
CA ASP A 116 -6.95 1.41 13.81
C ASP A 116 -5.96 0.26 13.97
N GLY A 117 -4.81 0.55 14.60
CA GLY A 117 -3.90 -0.48 15.08
C GLY A 117 -4.58 -1.36 16.14
N ALA A 118 -4.44 -2.68 16.01
CA ALA A 118 -5.31 -3.65 16.67
C ALA A 118 -5.05 -3.82 18.18
N ASN A 119 -3.83 -3.61 18.66
CA ASN A 119 -3.42 -3.85 20.05
C ASN A 119 -2.06 -3.20 20.36
N ASP A 120 -1.79 -2.91 21.63
CA ASP A 120 -0.54 -2.28 22.10
C ASP A 120 0.73 -3.10 21.77
N GLY A 121 0.60 -4.41 21.52
CA GLY A 121 1.71 -5.26 21.12
C GLY A 121 2.16 -5.08 19.66
N VAL A 122 1.32 -4.48 18.80
CA VAL A 122 1.63 -4.04 17.42
C VAL A 122 0.69 -2.85 17.09
N PRO A 123 0.99 -1.63 17.58
CA PRO A 123 0.00 -0.54 17.70
C PRO A 123 -0.45 0.18 16.40
N GLY A 124 -0.07 -0.32 15.22
CA GLY A 124 -0.39 0.27 13.92
C GLY A 124 0.28 -0.43 12.73
N TRP A 125 0.57 0.30 11.65
CA TRP A 125 1.27 -0.23 10.47
C TRP A 125 2.35 0.69 9.90
N GLY A 126 3.51 0.11 9.56
CA GLY A 126 4.67 0.82 9.00
C GLY A 126 5.96 0.62 9.79
N MET A 127 5.92 -0.09 10.91
CA MET A 127 7.06 -0.27 11.80
C MET A 127 8.19 -1.03 11.12
N VAL A 128 9.43 -0.75 11.55
CA VAL A 128 10.63 -1.35 10.97
C VAL A 128 11.10 -2.48 11.88
N THR A 129 11.32 -3.64 11.26
CA THR A 129 11.66 -4.92 11.90
C THR A 129 12.73 -5.63 11.08
N CYS A 130 13.78 -6.12 11.73
CA CYS A 130 14.86 -6.89 11.09
C CYS A 130 15.27 -8.06 11.99
N HIS A 131 15.33 -9.29 11.46
CA HIS A 131 15.80 -10.45 12.23
C HIS A 131 17.25 -10.81 11.92
N LEU A 132 18.00 -11.18 12.96
CA LEU A 132 19.34 -11.76 12.85
C LEU A 132 19.20 -13.25 12.57
N ARG A 133 19.95 -13.78 11.60
CA ARG A 133 19.94 -15.24 11.31
C ARG A 133 20.45 -16.08 12.49
N ALA A 134 21.37 -15.53 13.27
CA ALA A 134 21.89 -16.12 14.49
C ALA A 134 22.33 -15.02 15.47
N GLY A 135 22.07 -15.22 16.76
CA GLY A 135 22.41 -14.26 17.81
C GLY A 135 21.77 -14.64 19.15
N ALA A 136 22.18 -13.94 20.22
CA ALA A 136 21.51 -14.01 21.52
C ALA A 136 20.20 -13.20 21.54
N THR A 137 20.12 -12.17 20.70
CA THR A 137 18.87 -11.50 20.30
C THR A 137 18.48 -11.95 18.91
N TRP A 138 17.19 -12.10 18.64
CA TRP A 138 16.66 -12.61 17.37
C TRP A 138 16.52 -11.53 16.28
N GLY A 139 16.72 -10.27 16.61
CA GLY A 139 16.48 -9.12 15.74
C GLY A 139 16.39 -7.83 16.53
N ASN A 140 15.88 -6.76 15.90
CA ASN A 140 15.41 -5.56 16.58
C ASN A 140 14.31 -4.84 15.77
N TRP A 141 13.55 -3.99 16.47
CA TRP A 141 12.37 -3.27 16.01
C TRP A 141 12.50 -1.77 16.34
N THR A 142 11.75 -0.90 15.67
CA THR A 142 11.71 0.53 16.03
C THR A 142 10.96 0.85 17.33
N GLU A 143 10.20 -0.12 17.88
CA GLU A 143 9.57 -0.09 19.21
C GLU A 143 10.44 0.60 20.27
N GLY A 144 11.64 0.06 20.52
CA GLY A 144 12.55 0.55 21.55
C GLY A 144 13.55 1.61 21.10
N VAL A 145 13.37 2.23 19.92
CA VAL A 145 14.36 3.14 19.32
C VAL A 145 13.78 4.52 19.06
N THR A 146 14.24 5.51 19.83
CA THR A 146 13.93 6.92 19.57
C THR A 146 14.52 7.35 18.23
N GLY A 147 13.72 8.00 17.39
CA GLY A 147 14.12 8.51 16.09
C GLY A 147 13.90 10.02 15.96
N THR A 148 13.88 10.49 14.72
CA THR A 148 13.45 11.85 14.36
C THR A 148 12.44 11.80 13.22
N GLY A 149 11.43 12.67 13.26
CA GLY A 149 10.40 12.82 12.23
C GLY A 149 10.32 14.25 11.73
N ARG A 150 10.07 14.45 10.43
CA ARG A 150 9.82 15.77 9.84
C ARG A 150 9.02 15.70 8.55
N THR A 151 8.19 16.71 8.31
CA THR A 151 7.73 17.02 6.96
C THR A 151 8.93 17.51 6.12
N LEU A 152 9.22 16.87 4.98
CA LEU A 152 10.20 17.36 4.01
C LEU A 152 9.61 18.50 3.18
N PHE A 153 8.42 18.27 2.62
CA PHE A 153 7.58 19.33 2.05
C PHE A 153 6.10 18.97 2.22
N ALA A 154 5.23 19.98 2.24
CA ALA A 154 3.78 19.83 2.15
C ALA A 154 3.21 21.01 1.36
N GLY A 155 2.87 20.76 0.10
CA GLY A 155 2.19 21.71 -0.77
C GLY A 155 0.68 21.48 -0.79
N ARG A 156 -0.02 22.18 -1.69
CA ARG A 156 -1.50 22.17 -1.80
C ARG A 156 -2.12 20.77 -1.98
N HIS A 157 -1.38 19.84 -2.57
CA HIS A 157 -1.88 18.53 -3.01
C HIS A 157 -0.90 17.37 -2.79
N HIS A 158 0.35 17.64 -2.44
CA HIS A 158 1.36 16.61 -2.21
C HIS A 158 2.10 16.89 -0.91
N ALA A 159 2.42 15.85 -0.15
CA ALA A 159 3.27 15.96 1.02
C ALA A 159 4.16 14.73 1.20
N LEU A 160 5.36 14.96 1.72
CA LEU A 160 6.36 13.94 1.98
C LEU A 160 6.83 14.06 3.44
N HIS A 161 6.56 13.04 4.26
CA HIS A 161 7.05 12.95 5.64
C HIS A 161 8.24 11.99 5.70
N GLU A 162 9.31 12.36 6.39
CA GLU A 162 10.48 11.52 6.65
C GLU A 162 10.57 11.14 8.13
N PHE A 163 10.76 9.85 8.41
CA PHE A 163 11.21 9.32 9.69
C PHE A 163 12.62 8.73 9.55
N ARG A 164 13.45 8.88 10.59
CA ARG A 164 14.79 8.28 10.68
C ARG A 164 15.04 7.63 12.03
N TRP A 165 15.82 6.54 12.05
CA TRP A 165 16.26 5.85 13.27
C TRP A 165 17.69 5.32 13.18
N PRO A 166 18.47 5.40 14.26
CA PRO A 166 19.73 4.66 14.43
C PRO A 166 19.43 3.26 15.01
N LEU A 167 18.80 2.37 14.23
CA LEU A 167 18.35 1.04 14.68
C LEU A 167 19.53 0.15 15.11
N PRO A 168 19.66 -0.22 16.41
CA PRO A 168 20.72 -1.12 16.84
C PRO A 168 20.43 -2.56 16.38
N LEU A 169 21.38 -3.24 15.74
CA LEU A 169 21.19 -4.60 15.22
C LEU A 169 22.52 -5.37 15.21
N GLY A 170 22.57 -6.54 15.84
CA GLY A 170 23.76 -7.41 15.84
C GLY A 170 25.01 -6.83 16.51
N GLY A 171 24.88 -5.80 17.35
CA GLY A 171 26.01 -5.03 17.90
C GLY A 171 26.48 -3.87 17.01
N HIS A 172 25.83 -3.67 15.86
CA HIS A 172 26.02 -2.56 14.95
C HIS A 172 24.83 -1.58 15.00
N VAL A 173 24.88 -0.50 14.22
CA VAL A 173 23.77 0.44 14.04
C VAL A 173 23.45 0.55 12.55
N VAL A 174 22.20 0.24 12.19
CA VAL A 174 21.63 0.42 10.87
C VAL A 174 20.95 1.79 10.83
N GLN A 175 21.35 2.66 9.90
CA GLN A 175 20.68 3.94 9.72
C GLN A 175 19.44 3.72 8.84
N VAL A 176 18.25 3.81 9.43
CA VAL A 176 16.99 3.61 8.72
C VAL A 176 16.39 4.96 8.36
N THR A 177 15.94 5.10 7.11
CA THR A 177 15.13 6.22 6.65
C THR A 177 13.85 5.68 6.01
N VAL A 178 12.69 6.22 6.40
CA VAL A 178 11.37 5.93 5.84
C VAL A 178 10.74 7.23 5.36
N HIS A 179 10.22 7.27 4.13
CA HIS A 179 9.34 8.35 3.68
C HIS A 179 7.91 7.83 3.47
N TYR A 180 6.93 8.63 3.91
CA TYR A 180 5.53 8.52 3.50
C TYR A 180 5.19 9.61 2.48
N LEU A 181 4.70 9.22 1.31
CA LEU A 181 4.18 10.13 0.29
C LEU A 181 2.64 10.09 0.25
N PHE A 182 2.04 11.27 0.35
CA PHE A 182 0.61 11.53 0.16
C PHE A 182 0.43 12.43 -1.07
N ALA A 183 -0.57 12.13 -1.91
CA ALA A 183 -0.85 12.88 -3.13
C ALA A 183 -2.35 12.89 -3.44
N THR A 184 -2.93 14.08 -3.69
CA THR A 184 -4.29 14.21 -4.23
C THR A 184 -4.41 13.46 -5.56
N GLY A 185 -5.49 12.72 -5.76
CA GLY A 185 -5.68 11.83 -6.92
C GLY A 185 -5.10 10.43 -6.77
N ARG A 186 -4.46 10.10 -5.63
CA ARG A 186 -4.00 8.73 -5.29
C ARG A 186 -4.72 8.17 -4.08
N ASP A 187 -5.13 6.91 -4.20
CA ASP A 187 -6.01 6.22 -3.24
C ASP A 187 -5.24 5.53 -2.10
N HIS A 188 -3.91 5.45 -2.24
CA HIS A 188 -3.01 4.76 -1.33
C HIS A 188 -1.78 5.63 -1.07
N PRO A 189 -1.35 5.82 0.19
CA PRO A 189 -0.05 6.40 0.46
C PRO A 189 1.05 5.40 0.08
N LEU A 190 2.21 5.95 -0.27
CA LEU A 190 3.40 5.17 -0.60
C LEU A 190 4.40 5.25 0.56
N TYR A 191 4.88 4.08 0.98
CA TYR A 191 5.93 3.88 1.97
C TYR A 191 7.23 3.51 1.24
N ALA A 192 8.25 4.35 1.37
CA ALA A 192 9.57 4.11 0.82
C ALA A 192 10.59 3.98 1.96
N ILE A 193 11.45 2.97 1.93
CA ILE A 193 12.41 2.68 2.99
C ILE A 193 13.81 2.45 2.45
N THR A 194 14.81 2.87 3.20
CA THR A 194 16.21 2.43 3.09
C THR A 194 16.72 2.01 4.46
N HIS A 195 17.40 0.86 4.48
CA HIS A 195 18.34 0.49 5.52
C HIS A 195 19.75 0.77 5.00
N ASP A 196 20.49 1.64 5.67
CA ASP A 196 21.88 1.97 5.39
C ASP A 196 22.79 1.28 6.41
N VAL A 197 23.65 0.40 5.88
CA VAL A 197 24.66 -0.38 6.60
C VAL A 197 26.09 -0.01 6.14
N SER A 198 26.28 1.14 5.49
CA SER A 198 27.59 1.61 4.98
C SER A 198 28.66 1.80 6.06
N SER A 199 28.26 1.97 7.32
CA SER A 199 29.14 2.05 8.49
C SER A 199 29.47 0.67 9.09
N VAL A 200 28.81 -0.39 8.63
CA VAL A 200 29.00 -1.77 9.09
C VAL A 200 30.02 -2.45 8.15
N PRO A 201 31.06 -3.12 8.66
CA PRO A 201 31.98 -3.87 7.81
C PRO A 201 31.22 -4.92 6.98
N PRO A 202 31.44 -5.03 5.65
CA PRO A 202 30.70 -5.99 4.85
C PRO A 202 30.95 -7.43 5.31
N ASP A 203 29.88 -8.20 5.38
CA ASP A 203 29.77 -9.56 5.94
C ASP A 203 29.81 -9.66 7.48
N ALA A 204 29.88 -8.55 8.23
CA ALA A 204 29.84 -8.57 9.71
C ALA A 204 28.42 -8.66 10.31
N LEU A 205 27.38 -8.38 9.51
CA LEU A 205 25.96 -8.47 9.88
C LEU A 205 25.26 -9.40 8.89
N GLU A 206 24.50 -10.38 9.37
CA GLU A 206 23.61 -11.20 8.55
C GLU A 206 22.17 -11.09 9.09
N ALA A 207 21.41 -10.15 8.52
CA ALA A 207 20.00 -9.95 8.89
C ALA A 207 19.07 -9.98 7.67
N ASP A 208 17.81 -10.27 7.94
CA ASP A 208 16.70 -10.03 7.01
C ASP A 208 16.04 -8.66 7.28
N VAL A 209 15.00 -8.36 6.51
CA VAL A 209 14.10 -7.21 6.72
C VAL A 209 12.67 -7.70 6.67
N ARG A 210 11.81 -7.20 7.55
CA ARG A 210 10.36 -7.50 7.66
C ARG A 210 9.50 -6.23 7.73
N SER A 211 9.90 -5.21 6.97
CA SER A 211 9.37 -3.84 7.05
C SER A 211 8.71 -3.44 5.72
N PRO A 212 7.55 -2.75 5.69
CA PRO A 212 6.72 -2.40 6.84
C PRO A 212 6.12 -3.64 7.51
N TYR A 213 6.10 -3.61 8.84
CA TYR A 213 5.32 -4.51 9.71
C TYR A 213 4.08 -3.77 10.23
N GLY A 214 2.99 -4.47 10.51
CA GLY A 214 1.84 -3.89 11.20
C GLY A 214 0.69 -4.85 11.48
N ASP A 215 -0.26 -4.40 12.30
CA ASP A 215 -1.49 -5.09 12.71
C ASP A 215 -2.62 -4.03 12.71
N LEU A 216 -3.23 -3.80 11.55
CA LEU A 216 -4.22 -2.72 11.33
C LEU A 216 -5.57 -3.32 10.97
N LEU A 217 -6.64 -2.92 11.68
CA LEU A 217 -8.01 -3.38 11.48
C LEU A 217 -8.62 -2.79 10.20
N PHE A 218 -8.12 -3.24 9.05
CA PHE A 218 -8.53 -2.81 7.71
C PHE A 218 -10.02 -3.06 7.39
N ASP A 219 -10.65 -3.93 8.18
CA ASP A 219 -12.08 -4.21 8.15
C ASP A 219 -12.96 -3.11 8.78
N GLY A 220 -12.37 -1.97 9.16
CA GLY A 220 -13.12 -0.85 9.73
C GLY A 220 -13.35 -1.01 11.23
N ASN A 221 -12.37 -1.56 11.94
CA ASN A 221 -12.45 -1.93 13.37
C ASN A 221 -13.52 -3.00 13.68
N ALA A 222 -13.96 -3.78 12.69
CA ALA A 222 -14.90 -4.88 12.91
C ALA A 222 -14.23 -6.06 13.63
N ASN A 223 -12.90 -6.20 13.49
CA ASN A 223 -12.10 -7.27 14.08
C ASN A 223 -12.68 -8.67 13.77
N ALA A 224 -13.02 -8.87 12.50
CA ALA A 224 -13.63 -10.05 11.94
C ALA A 224 -12.61 -11.19 11.77
N GLU A 225 -13.11 -12.39 11.47
CA GLU A 225 -12.24 -13.50 11.10
C GLU A 225 -11.70 -13.31 9.68
N ILE A 226 -10.40 -13.54 9.50
CA ILE A 226 -9.74 -13.41 8.21
C ILE A 226 -10.29 -14.46 7.26
N ALA A 227 -10.92 -14.00 6.18
CA ALA A 227 -11.55 -14.83 5.17
C ALA A 227 -10.53 -15.51 4.26
N GLY A 228 -9.38 -14.87 4.05
CA GLY A 228 -8.28 -15.46 3.29
C GLY A 228 -7.06 -14.56 3.22
N LEU A 229 -6.00 -15.13 2.65
CA LEU A 229 -4.72 -14.46 2.43
C LEU A 229 -4.10 -14.91 1.10
N GLY A 230 -3.19 -14.08 0.60
CA GLY A 230 -2.47 -14.36 -0.64
C GLY A 230 -1.28 -13.43 -0.82
N TRP A 231 -0.44 -13.76 -1.79
CA TRP A 231 0.71 -12.94 -2.13
C TRP A 231 1.13 -13.16 -3.59
N GLY A 232 1.85 -12.20 -4.12
CA GLY A 232 2.58 -12.29 -5.38
C GLY A 232 4.07 -12.24 -5.09
N ASP A 233 4.82 -13.19 -5.64
CA ASP A 233 6.26 -13.09 -5.81
C ASP A 233 6.59 -13.27 -7.29
N ARG A 234 7.01 -14.46 -7.72
CA ARG A 234 7.07 -14.93 -9.12
C ARG A 234 5.85 -15.75 -9.51
N HIS A 235 5.12 -16.27 -8.52
CA HIS A 235 3.79 -16.83 -8.67
C HIS A 235 2.84 -16.16 -7.68
N ARG A 236 1.53 -16.39 -7.83
CA ARG A 236 0.48 -15.86 -6.96
C ARG A 236 -0.08 -16.95 -6.07
N PHE A 237 0.19 -16.89 -4.77
CA PHE A 237 -0.46 -17.73 -3.77
C PHE A 237 -1.83 -17.15 -3.40
N VAL A 238 -2.82 -18.02 -3.22
CA VAL A 238 -4.14 -17.66 -2.70
C VAL A 238 -4.76 -18.83 -1.93
N THR A 239 -5.35 -18.55 -0.76
CA THR A 239 -6.12 -19.55 0.01
C THR A 239 -7.51 -19.78 -0.59
N LEU A 240 -7.96 -21.04 -0.62
CA LEU A 240 -9.18 -21.49 -1.30
C LEU A 240 -10.38 -21.71 -0.37
N SER A 241 -10.27 -21.39 0.93
CA SER A 241 -11.31 -21.66 1.93
C SER A 241 -11.37 -20.55 2.98
N SER A 242 -12.59 -20.09 3.29
CA SER A 242 -12.90 -19.03 4.24
C SER A 242 -13.77 -19.56 5.40
N PRO A 243 -13.52 -19.17 6.67
CA PRO A 243 -12.34 -18.42 7.14
C PRO A 243 -11.03 -19.22 6.99
N VAL A 244 -9.89 -18.53 7.01
CA VAL A 244 -8.58 -19.19 6.84
C VAL A 244 -8.20 -20.00 8.08
N THR A 245 -7.75 -21.25 7.86
CA THR A 245 -7.25 -22.17 8.90
C THR A 245 -6.10 -23.00 8.33
N ARG A 246 -5.41 -23.80 9.15
CA ARG A 246 -4.39 -24.75 8.63
C ARG A 246 -4.96 -25.82 7.69
N ALA A 247 -6.27 -26.06 7.70
CA ALA A 247 -6.97 -26.99 6.83
C ALA A 247 -7.51 -26.35 5.53
N SER A 248 -7.27 -25.06 5.28
CA SER A 248 -7.65 -24.42 4.02
C SER A 248 -6.80 -24.94 2.85
N GLY A 249 -7.41 -25.16 1.69
CA GLY A 249 -6.69 -25.39 0.43
C GLY A 249 -5.98 -24.13 -0.08
N TRP A 250 -5.11 -24.26 -1.08
CA TRP A 250 -4.32 -23.17 -1.67
C TRP A 250 -3.96 -23.41 -3.14
N ASP A 251 -3.83 -22.34 -3.90
CA ASP A 251 -3.33 -22.36 -5.30
C ASP A 251 -2.15 -21.39 -5.44
N TYR A 252 -1.08 -21.82 -6.11
CA TYR A 252 0.17 -21.07 -6.31
C TYR A 252 0.71 -21.23 -7.74
N ARG A 253 -0.20 -21.50 -8.70
CA ARG A 253 0.14 -21.81 -10.11
C ARG A 253 0.21 -20.60 -11.04
N GLU A 254 -0.54 -19.53 -10.77
CA GLU A 254 -0.52 -18.33 -11.63
C GLU A 254 0.86 -17.64 -11.56
N PRO A 255 1.53 -17.34 -12.69
CA PRO A 255 2.72 -16.50 -12.70
C PRO A 255 2.44 -15.07 -12.21
N ASN A 256 3.48 -14.39 -11.75
CA ASN A 256 3.41 -13.04 -11.21
C ASN A 256 4.62 -12.18 -11.64
N VAL A 257 4.40 -10.87 -11.78
CA VAL A 257 5.44 -9.90 -12.19
C VAL A 257 5.77 -8.90 -11.08
N VAL A 258 4.76 -8.33 -10.42
CA VAL A 258 4.94 -7.33 -9.34
C VAL A 258 4.67 -7.96 -7.97
N PRO A 259 5.66 -7.96 -7.05
CA PRO A 259 5.47 -8.43 -5.69
C PRO A 259 4.30 -7.75 -4.96
N TYR A 260 3.50 -8.54 -4.25
CA TYR A 260 2.46 -8.03 -3.34
C TYR A 260 2.15 -8.99 -2.19
N THR A 261 1.49 -8.50 -1.16
CA THR A 261 0.78 -9.29 -0.13
C THR A 261 -0.67 -8.80 -0.04
N ARG A 262 -1.62 -9.69 0.28
CA ARG A 262 -3.03 -9.35 0.55
C ARG A 262 -3.63 -10.20 1.66
N MET A 263 -4.56 -9.61 2.40
CA MET A 263 -5.39 -10.26 3.41
C MET A 263 -6.78 -9.61 3.37
N TRP A 264 -7.84 -10.40 3.57
CA TRP A 264 -9.20 -9.91 3.42
C TRP A 264 -10.22 -10.52 4.40
N THR A 265 -11.34 -9.83 4.56
CA THR A 265 -12.54 -10.24 5.31
C THR A 265 -13.75 -10.27 4.39
N THR A 266 -14.73 -11.14 4.68
CA THR A 266 -15.97 -11.26 3.88
C THR A 266 -17.11 -10.38 4.43
N ALA A 267 -17.14 -10.13 5.74
CA ALA A 267 -18.14 -9.31 6.39
C ALA A 267 -17.49 -8.51 7.54
N PRO A 268 -17.22 -7.21 7.36
CA PRO A 268 -17.45 -6.42 6.15
C PRO A 268 -16.50 -6.83 4.99
N ASP A 269 -16.87 -6.42 3.78
CA ASP A 269 -16.05 -6.59 2.57
C ASP A 269 -14.84 -5.64 2.63
N ALA A 270 -13.66 -6.18 2.94
CA ALA A 270 -12.45 -5.39 3.12
C ALA A 270 -11.19 -6.17 2.75
N GLU A 271 -10.23 -5.46 2.17
CA GLU A 271 -8.90 -5.95 1.85
C GLU A 271 -7.85 -4.93 2.27
N MET A 272 -6.74 -5.43 2.83
CA MET A 272 -5.47 -4.71 2.90
C MET A 272 -4.38 -5.47 2.15
N GLY A 273 -3.41 -4.73 1.63
CA GLY A 273 -2.21 -5.31 1.07
C GLY A 273 -1.04 -4.34 0.97
N VAL A 274 0.11 -4.90 0.61
CA VAL A 274 1.34 -4.16 0.31
C VAL A 274 1.72 -4.50 -1.12
N VAL A 275 1.93 -3.49 -1.97
CA VAL A 275 2.26 -3.68 -3.41
C VAL A 275 3.54 -2.94 -3.74
N GLN A 276 4.54 -3.63 -4.28
CA GLN A 276 5.81 -3.00 -4.63
C GLN A 276 5.70 -2.10 -5.85
N THR A 277 6.50 -1.02 -5.89
CA THR A 277 6.56 -0.08 -7.02
C THR A 277 7.36 -0.59 -8.24
N GLN A 278 7.86 -1.82 -8.20
CA GLN A 278 8.71 -2.45 -9.23
C GLN A 278 8.41 -3.95 -9.39
N PRO A 279 8.62 -4.53 -10.58
CA PRO A 279 8.66 -5.98 -10.78
C PRO A 279 9.72 -6.70 -9.94
N TRP A 280 9.51 -8.00 -9.69
CA TRP A 280 10.46 -8.84 -8.95
C TRP A 280 11.81 -8.98 -9.66
N LEU A 281 11.85 -8.77 -11.00
CA LEU A 281 13.08 -8.78 -11.78
C LEU A 281 14.01 -7.60 -11.46
N GLN A 282 13.45 -6.41 -11.21
CA GLN A 282 14.20 -5.20 -10.84
C GLN A 282 14.48 -5.19 -9.34
N LYS A 283 13.45 -5.48 -8.52
CA LYS A 283 13.54 -5.54 -7.07
C LYS A 283 12.90 -6.83 -6.54
N PRO A 284 13.68 -7.90 -6.29
CA PRO A 284 13.15 -9.11 -5.66
C PRO A 284 12.73 -8.83 -4.21
N ALA A 285 11.59 -9.41 -3.83
CA ALA A 285 11.06 -9.39 -2.46
C ALA A 285 10.63 -10.81 -2.04
N GLY A 286 10.36 -10.98 -0.76
CA GLY A 286 10.09 -12.28 -0.14
C GLY A 286 11.34 -12.94 0.46
N GLY A 287 11.10 -13.89 1.36
CA GLY A 287 12.15 -14.69 2.00
C GLY A 287 11.66 -16.08 2.42
N TYR A 288 12.52 -16.84 3.10
CA TYR A 288 12.31 -18.26 3.40
C TYR A 288 12.30 -19.13 2.13
N TRP A 289 11.71 -20.35 2.17
CA TRP A 289 11.98 -21.42 1.19
C TRP A 289 10.73 -22.08 0.59
N LEU A 290 9.51 -21.58 0.86
CA LEU A 290 8.28 -22.20 0.34
C LEU A 290 8.25 -22.31 -1.19
N TYR A 291 8.91 -21.42 -1.93
CA TYR A 291 9.02 -21.52 -3.40
C TYR A 291 9.48 -22.90 -3.90
N GLN A 292 10.32 -23.62 -3.15
CA GLN A 292 10.85 -24.94 -3.51
C GLN A 292 9.76 -26.03 -3.60
N GLN A 293 8.63 -25.84 -2.91
CA GLN A 293 7.53 -26.80 -2.81
C GLN A 293 6.19 -26.22 -3.30
N GLY A 294 6.07 -24.89 -3.36
CA GLY A 294 4.83 -24.18 -3.69
C GLY A 294 4.71 -23.72 -5.14
N TRP A 295 5.80 -23.28 -5.79
CA TRP A 295 5.69 -22.70 -7.14
C TRP A 295 5.16 -23.71 -8.17
N GLY A 296 4.12 -23.30 -8.91
CA GLY A 296 3.46 -24.17 -9.89
C GLY A 296 2.59 -25.26 -9.27
N GLN A 297 2.38 -25.27 -7.95
CA GLN A 297 1.58 -26.26 -7.23
C GLN A 297 0.23 -25.70 -6.75
N ARG A 298 -0.68 -26.61 -6.42
CA ARG A 298 -2.00 -26.34 -5.82
C ARG A 298 -2.39 -27.54 -4.97
N ASP A 299 -2.88 -27.29 -3.77
CA ASP A 299 -3.61 -28.28 -2.97
C ASP A 299 -5.08 -27.85 -2.85
N ALA A 300 -6.01 -28.72 -3.24
CA ALA A 300 -7.44 -28.41 -3.19
C ALA A 300 -8.00 -28.50 -1.77
N ASP A 301 -7.49 -29.47 -1.01
CA ASP A 301 -8.08 -29.99 0.22
C ASP A 301 -7.19 -29.66 1.44
N GLY A 302 -5.95 -29.23 1.19
CA GLY A 302 -4.99 -28.80 2.20
C GLY A 302 -4.16 -29.95 2.79
N PRO A 303 -3.28 -29.66 3.76
CA PRO A 303 -3.20 -28.41 4.53
C PRO A 303 -2.54 -27.24 3.78
N LEU A 304 -2.61 -26.05 4.38
CA LEU A 304 -1.71 -24.96 4.01
C LEU A 304 -0.24 -25.37 4.25
N PRO A 305 0.73 -24.92 3.42
CA PRO A 305 2.14 -25.17 3.66
C PRO A 305 2.56 -24.56 5.00
N ASP A 306 3.63 -25.04 5.63
CA ASP A 306 4.04 -24.54 6.95
C ASP A 306 4.24 -23.02 6.99
N ASP A 307 3.58 -22.39 7.97
CA ASP A 307 3.40 -20.94 8.06
C ASP A 307 4.71 -20.20 8.32
N TRP A 308 5.57 -20.76 9.17
CA TRP A 308 6.95 -20.27 9.39
C TRP A 308 7.77 -20.11 8.10
N ASN A 309 7.40 -20.78 7.00
CA ASN A 309 8.14 -20.82 5.74
C ASN A 309 7.51 -19.96 4.61
N TRP A 310 6.35 -19.31 4.83
CA TRP A 310 5.66 -18.51 3.81
C TRP A 310 6.49 -17.31 3.34
N THR A 311 6.40 -16.95 2.04
CA THR A 311 7.21 -15.90 1.40
C THR A 311 7.26 -14.59 2.20
N TYR A 312 6.12 -14.22 2.80
CA TYR A 312 5.90 -13.00 3.58
C TYR A 312 5.17 -13.35 4.89
N GLN A 313 5.33 -12.52 5.92
CA GLN A 313 4.69 -12.81 7.21
C GLN A 313 3.24 -12.31 7.22
N LEU A 314 2.32 -13.19 6.83
CA LEU A 314 0.88 -12.98 6.88
C LEU A 314 0.31 -13.93 7.92
N ASN A 315 -0.09 -13.45 9.10
CA ASN A 315 -0.65 -14.28 10.18
C ASN A 315 0.16 -15.55 10.54
N GLN A 316 1.47 -15.53 10.31
CA GLN A 316 2.37 -16.60 10.77
C GLN A 316 2.27 -16.75 12.29
N TYR A 317 2.26 -17.99 12.77
CA TYR A 317 2.11 -18.34 14.18
C TYR A 317 0.76 -17.92 14.80
N GLN A 318 -0.25 -17.58 13.97
CA GLN A 318 -1.61 -17.21 14.42
C GLN A 318 -2.69 -18.24 14.02
N LEU A 319 -2.28 -19.37 13.43
CA LEU A 319 -3.12 -20.55 13.16
C LEU A 319 -2.66 -21.69 14.10
N PRO A 320 -3.51 -22.66 14.48
CA PRO A 320 -4.23 -23.51 13.52
C PRO A 320 -5.72 -23.23 13.33
N THR A 321 -6.34 -22.50 14.27
CA THR A 321 -7.76 -22.11 14.24
C THR A 321 -8.03 -21.02 13.20
N THR A 322 -9.26 -20.50 13.19
CA THR A 322 -9.52 -19.18 12.64
C THR A 322 -8.68 -18.12 13.37
N THR A 323 -8.45 -16.99 12.71
CA THR A 323 -7.67 -15.88 13.27
C THR A 323 -8.33 -14.54 12.94
N ARG A 324 -8.08 -13.58 13.83
CA ARG A 324 -8.47 -12.15 13.71
C ARG A 324 -7.24 -11.24 13.76
N SER A 325 -6.05 -11.81 13.75
CA SER A 325 -4.81 -11.07 13.52
C SER A 325 -4.89 -10.43 12.14
N HIS A 326 -4.61 -9.13 12.05
CA HIS A 326 -4.47 -8.42 10.78
C HIS A 326 -2.98 -8.24 10.43
N ARG A 327 -2.11 -9.06 11.06
CA ARG A 327 -0.65 -8.95 11.00
C ARG A 327 -0.09 -9.23 9.61
N MET A 328 0.53 -8.21 9.05
CA MET A 328 1.16 -8.23 7.73
C MET A 328 2.55 -7.62 7.80
N ALA A 329 3.54 -8.37 7.35
CA ALA A 329 4.89 -7.90 7.11
C ALA A 329 5.30 -8.15 5.66
N TRP A 330 6.01 -7.16 5.10
CA TRP A 330 6.82 -7.38 3.90
C TRP A 330 8.05 -8.26 4.23
N GLY A 331 8.95 -8.47 3.26
CA GLY A 331 10.30 -8.86 3.65
C GLY A 331 11.27 -9.29 2.56
N SER A 332 12.40 -9.84 3.03
CA SER A 332 13.52 -10.34 2.24
C SER A 332 14.16 -11.57 2.89
N ASN A 333 15.10 -12.22 2.19
CA ASN A 333 15.96 -13.26 2.77
C ASN A 333 16.97 -12.69 3.78
N TYR A 334 17.54 -13.57 4.63
CA TYR A 334 18.73 -13.25 5.42
C TYR A 334 19.93 -12.88 4.54
N GLY A 335 20.79 -12.01 5.06
CA GLY A 335 21.90 -11.41 4.32
C GLY A 335 21.48 -10.20 3.47
N ALA A 336 20.19 -9.89 3.39
CA ALA A 336 19.69 -8.66 2.77
C ALA A 336 20.16 -7.38 3.49
N LEU A 337 20.57 -7.48 4.76
CA LEU A 337 21.36 -6.48 5.45
C LEU A 337 22.74 -7.04 5.82
N GLY A 338 23.78 -6.31 5.42
CA GLY A 338 25.16 -6.44 5.90
C GLY A 338 26.07 -7.33 5.06
N TRP A 339 25.55 -8.36 4.38
CA TRP A 339 26.35 -9.20 3.49
C TRP A 339 26.66 -8.52 2.15
N ARG A 340 27.86 -8.75 1.62
CA ARG A 340 28.29 -8.36 0.28
C ARG A 340 27.35 -8.96 -0.78
N GLN A 341 26.96 -10.21 -0.61
CA GLN A 341 26.01 -10.90 -1.48
C GLN A 341 25.14 -11.88 -0.69
N TYR A 342 23.85 -11.94 -1.00
CA TYR A 342 22.89 -12.91 -0.47
C TYR A 342 22.03 -13.54 -1.57
N ALA A 343 21.44 -14.70 -1.30
CA ALA A 343 20.63 -15.44 -2.27
C ALA A 343 19.30 -14.72 -2.56
N ARG A 344 19.03 -14.45 -3.85
CA ARG A 344 17.73 -13.99 -4.33
C ARG A 344 16.65 -15.00 -3.96
N TYR A 345 15.46 -14.54 -3.58
CA TYR A 345 14.32 -15.42 -3.33
C TYR A 345 14.04 -16.30 -4.56
N GLY A 346 14.24 -17.61 -4.44
CA GLY A 346 14.30 -18.57 -5.56
C GLY A 346 15.67 -19.23 -5.81
N ASP A 347 16.72 -18.85 -5.07
CA ASP A 347 18.10 -19.36 -5.13
C ASP A 347 18.79 -19.33 -6.52
N ASP A 348 18.24 -18.57 -7.47
CA ASP A 348 18.66 -18.52 -8.88
C ASP A 348 19.55 -17.32 -9.22
N GLY A 349 20.11 -16.65 -8.22
CA GLY A 349 20.95 -15.46 -8.38
C GLY A 349 21.34 -14.82 -7.05
N MET A 350 22.28 -13.89 -7.10
CA MET A 350 22.77 -13.16 -5.92
C MET A 350 22.39 -11.68 -5.97
N LEU A 351 22.14 -11.08 -4.80
CA LEU A 351 21.80 -9.67 -4.61
C LEU A 351 22.76 -9.05 -3.59
N SER A 352 22.98 -7.73 -3.65
CA SER A 352 23.82 -7.03 -2.66
C SER A 352 23.01 -6.68 -1.40
N GLY A 353 23.51 -7.06 -0.22
CA GLY A 353 22.95 -6.67 1.09
C GLY A 353 23.68 -5.50 1.75
N HIS A 354 24.71 -4.96 1.09
CA HIS A 354 25.53 -3.84 1.52
C HIS A 354 25.82 -2.93 0.32
N PRO A 355 25.93 -1.59 0.48
CA PRO A 355 25.72 -0.82 1.71
C PRO A 355 24.25 -0.46 1.98
N TYR A 356 23.35 -0.68 1.03
CA TYR A 356 21.96 -0.24 1.12
C TYR A 356 20.96 -1.34 0.77
N GLN A 357 19.89 -1.46 1.56
CA GLN A 357 18.68 -2.20 1.19
C GLN A 357 17.49 -1.24 1.15
N SER A 358 17.12 -0.83 -0.06
CA SER A 358 16.03 0.12 -0.34
C SER A 358 14.93 -0.50 -1.19
N TYR A 359 13.68 -0.14 -0.94
CA TYR A 359 12.51 -0.47 -1.76
C TYR A 359 11.32 0.45 -1.43
N SER A 360 10.25 0.36 -2.20
CA SER A 360 9.04 1.18 -1.99
C SER A 360 7.78 0.40 -2.32
N VAL A 361 6.73 0.65 -1.54
CA VAL A 361 5.48 -0.10 -1.55
C VAL A 361 4.27 0.81 -1.31
N PHE A 362 3.14 0.50 -1.91
CA PHE A 362 1.85 1.12 -1.58
C PHE A 362 1.20 0.43 -0.39
N MET A 363 0.58 1.21 0.50
CA MET A 363 -0.33 0.73 1.54
C MET A 363 -1.74 0.66 0.93
N VAL A 364 -2.13 -0.52 0.42
CA VAL A 364 -3.38 -0.70 -0.32
C VAL A 364 -4.51 -1.06 0.64
N LEU A 365 -5.62 -0.31 0.60
CA LEU A 365 -6.88 -0.62 1.29
C LEU A 365 -8.07 -0.34 0.37
N GLY A 366 -9.10 -1.19 0.45
CA GLY A 366 -10.35 -1.10 -0.33
C GLY A 366 -11.33 -2.23 0.02
N PRO A 367 -12.50 -2.33 -0.64
CA PRO A 367 -13.33 -3.54 -0.61
C PRO A 367 -12.61 -4.71 -1.32
N HIS A 368 -12.72 -5.94 -0.81
CA HIS A 368 -12.10 -7.11 -1.45
C HIS A 368 -12.80 -7.48 -2.77
N SER A 369 -14.11 -7.25 -2.88
CA SER A 369 -14.88 -7.48 -4.11
C SER A 369 -14.36 -6.72 -5.34
N GLU A 370 -13.63 -5.61 -5.14
CA GLU A 370 -12.99 -4.86 -6.21
C GLU A 370 -11.53 -5.28 -6.51
N ASP A 371 -10.95 -6.23 -5.77
CA ASP A 371 -9.57 -6.72 -5.93
C ASP A 371 -8.48 -5.60 -5.99
N PRO A 372 -8.45 -4.65 -5.02
CA PRO A 372 -7.59 -3.46 -5.06
C PRO A 372 -6.10 -3.80 -5.10
N VAL A 373 -5.66 -4.88 -4.44
CA VAL A 373 -4.24 -5.27 -4.43
C VAL A 373 -3.79 -5.77 -5.81
N ARG A 374 -4.55 -6.64 -6.47
CA ARG A 374 -4.19 -7.09 -7.83
C ARG A 374 -4.38 -6.00 -8.87
N ARG A 375 -5.36 -5.09 -8.72
CA ARG A 375 -5.47 -3.88 -9.56
C ARG A 375 -4.16 -3.06 -9.50
N ARG A 376 -3.71 -2.68 -8.31
CA ARG A 376 -2.46 -1.89 -8.17
C ARG A 376 -1.22 -2.63 -8.65
N ALA A 377 -1.11 -3.93 -8.41
CA ALA A 377 0.00 -4.74 -8.94
C ALA A 377 0.01 -4.78 -10.48
N SER A 378 -1.17 -4.85 -11.10
CA SER A 378 -1.33 -4.84 -12.57
C SER A 378 -1.04 -3.46 -13.19
N GLU A 379 -1.31 -2.36 -12.47
CA GLU A 379 -0.85 -1.03 -12.88
C GLU A 379 0.67 -0.93 -12.86
N VAL A 380 1.34 -1.34 -11.78
CA VAL A 380 2.81 -1.31 -11.70
C VAL A 380 3.44 -2.17 -12.82
N GLU A 381 2.78 -3.26 -13.22
CA GLU A 381 3.17 -4.06 -14.39
C GLU A 381 2.96 -3.28 -15.72
N SER A 382 1.85 -2.56 -15.89
CA SER A 382 1.61 -1.74 -17.10
C SER A 382 2.61 -0.59 -17.24
N TRP A 383 3.04 0.01 -16.12
CA TRP A 383 4.01 1.11 -16.09
C TRP A 383 5.36 0.72 -16.69
N GLN A 384 5.71 -0.58 -16.72
CA GLN A 384 6.96 -1.08 -17.31
C GLN A 384 7.00 -0.99 -18.84
N ALA A 385 5.83 -0.87 -19.49
CA ALA A 385 5.72 -0.71 -20.94
C ALA A 385 5.71 0.76 -21.38
N VAL A 386 5.56 1.71 -20.44
CA VAL A 386 5.40 3.14 -20.72
C VAL A 386 6.73 3.76 -21.17
N ARG A 387 6.66 4.63 -22.18
CA ARG A 387 7.79 5.40 -22.70
C ARG A 387 7.52 6.87 -22.48
N LEU A 388 8.31 7.50 -21.61
CA LEU A 388 8.33 8.95 -21.46
C LEU A 388 9.37 9.56 -22.41
N SER A 389 8.98 10.66 -23.07
CA SER A 389 9.85 11.45 -23.94
C SER A 389 9.60 12.94 -23.71
N ALA A 390 10.57 13.81 -24.05
CA ALA A 390 10.46 15.25 -23.88
C ALA A 390 10.84 15.98 -25.18
N THR A 391 10.16 17.09 -25.46
CA THR A 391 10.53 18.05 -26.53
C THR A 391 10.87 19.45 -25.98
N GLU A 392 10.58 19.69 -24.70
CA GLU A 392 11.03 20.82 -23.90
C GLU A 392 11.26 20.26 -22.48
N GLY A 393 12.37 20.64 -21.84
CA GLY A 393 12.92 19.88 -20.72
C GLY A 393 13.61 18.58 -21.15
N THR A 394 14.01 17.75 -20.18
CA THR A 394 14.65 16.44 -20.42
C THR A 394 14.12 15.37 -19.48
N VAL A 395 13.82 14.17 -19.98
CA VAL A 395 13.40 13.03 -19.15
C VAL A 395 14.49 12.63 -18.16
N ALA A 396 14.14 12.35 -16.91
CA ALA A 396 15.09 11.86 -15.92
C ALA A 396 15.38 10.37 -16.17
N THR A 397 16.65 10.04 -16.41
CA THR A 397 17.12 8.65 -16.59
C THR A 397 17.79 8.07 -15.35
N HIS A 398 17.99 8.89 -14.32
CA HIS A 398 18.68 8.56 -13.07
C HIS A 398 18.07 9.35 -11.92
N GLY A 399 18.12 8.78 -10.72
CA GLY A 399 17.71 9.41 -9.46
C GLY A 399 18.25 8.66 -8.24
N PRO A 400 17.82 9.00 -7.02
CA PRO A 400 18.34 8.35 -5.81
C PRO A 400 17.99 6.86 -5.79
N GLY A 401 18.92 6.01 -5.35
CA GLY A 401 18.66 4.56 -5.24
C GLY A 401 17.66 4.14 -4.15
N GLY A 402 17.14 5.11 -3.40
CA GLY A 402 16.21 4.93 -2.28
C GLY A 402 16.14 6.21 -1.44
N VAL A 403 15.24 6.24 -0.46
CA VAL A 403 15.14 7.38 0.48
C VAL A 403 16.42 7.50 1.33
N GLY A 404 16.81 8.72 1.70
CA GLY A 404 18.03 8.98 2.47
C GLY A 404 19.38 8.71 1.77
N ARG A 405 19.40 8.05 0.61
CA ARG A 405 20.64 7.68 -0.10
C ARG A 405 21.29 8.85 -0.82
N SER A 406 22.63 8.86 -0.82
CA SER A 406 23.47 9.83 -1.52
C SER A 406 23.89 9.38 -2.93
N ASP A 407 23.73 8.09 -3.27
CA ASP A 407 24.07 7.57 -4.59
C ASP A 407 22.89 7.68 -5.58
N SER A 408 23.23 7.89 -6.85
CA SER A 408 22.27 7.98 -7.95
C SER A 408 22.39 6.75 -8.85
N VAL A 409 21.26 6.09 -9.10
CA VAL A 409 21.13 4.89 -9.92
C VAL A 409 20.39 5.21 -11.22
N PRO A 410 20.63 4.47 -12.32
CA PRO A 410 19.77 4.55 -13.50
C PRO A 410 18.36 4.03 -13.17
N TYR A 411 17.36 4.58 -13.84
CA TYR A 411 15.99 4.05 -13.82
C TYR A 411 15.84 2.96 -14.90
N ASP A 412 15.29 1.80 -14.55
CA ASP A 412 15.00 0.70 -15.49
C ASP A 412 14.07 1.13 -16.63
N VAL A 413 13.14 2.04 -16.33
CA VAL A 413 12.22 2.68 -17.28
C VAL A 413 12.54 4.18 -17.28
N PRO A 414 13.08 4.75 -18.37
CA PRO A 414 13.38 6.18 -18.46
C PRO A 414 12.17 7.06 -18.12
N GLY A 415 12.35 7.93 -17.14
CA GLY A 415 11.30 8.78 -16.57
C GLY A 415 10.61 8.20 -15.33
N TYR A 416 10.58 6.88 -15.10
CA TYR A 416 9.91 6.32 -13.93
C TYR A 416 10.85 6.27 -12.72
N ASN A 417 10.55 7.04 -11.67
CA ASN A 417 11.21 6.93 -10.39
C ASN A 417 10.48 5.91 -9.48
N PRO A 418 11.05 4.72 -9.23
CA PRO A 418 10.40 3.70 -8.41
C PRO A 418 10.32 4.06 -6.92
N VAL A 419 11.15 5.00 -6.42
CA VAL A 419 11.18 5.40 -5.00
C VAL A 419 9.89 6.11 -4.59
N TYR A 420 9.20 6.77 -5.52
CA TYR A 420 7.94 7.47 -5.28
C TYR A 420 6.81 7.07 -6.25
N ALA A 421 7.09 6.12 -7.15
CA ALA A 421 6.23 5.78 -8.28
C ALA A 421 5.75 7.02 -9.04
N THR A 422 6.71 7.85 -9.49
CA THR A 422 6.48 9.14 -10.16
C THR A 422 7.11 9.17 -11.55
N TRP A 423 6.62 10.07 -12.41
CA TRP A 423 7.15 10.31 -13.75
C TRP A 423 7.95 11.61 -13.77
N GLU A 424 9.26 11.53 -14.00
CA GLU A 424 10.20 12.59 -13.72
C GLU A 424 10.89 13.16 -14.97
N ALA A 425 10.99 14.49 -15.00
CA ALA A 425 11.76 15.23 -15.97
C ALA A 425 12.40 16.47 -15.32
N ARG A 426 13.45 17.02 -15.96
CA ARG A 426 13.95 18.36 -15.66
C ARG A 426 13.28 19.37 -16.58
N VAL A 427 12.86 20.52 -16.03
CA VAL A 427 12.28 21.62 -16.82
C VAL A 427 13.34 22.42 -17.57
N THR A 428 12.90 23.26 -18.49
CA THR A 428 13.67 24.36 -19.08
C THR A 428 12.91 25.65 -18.81
N GLY A 429 13.47 26.57 -18.01
CA GLY A 429 12.81 27.83 -17.67
C GLY A 429 11.42 27.65 -17.03
N ASN A 430 11.29 26.71 -16.09
CA ASN A 430 10.03 26.29 -15.45
C ASN A 430 9.00 25.59 -16.36
N ARG A 431 9.37 25.26 -17.60
CA ARG A 431 8.50 24.57 -18.58
C ARG A 431 8.93 23.17 -18.92
N ALA A 432 7.95 22.35 -19.32
CA ALA A 432 8.20 21.03 -19.90
C ALA A 432 7.11 20.65 -20.91
N ARG A 433 7.52 19.92 -21.95
CA ARG A 433 6.62 19.29 -22.92
C ARG A 433 6.93 17.81 -23.03
N LEU A 434 6.20 17.03 -22.24
CA LEU A 434 6.37 15.59 -22.10
C LEU A 434 5.35 14.83 -22.96
N ARG A 435 5.79 13.74 -23.59
CA ARG A 435 4.93 12.82 -24.32
C ARG A 435 5.05 11.44 -23.70
N PHE A 436 3.92 10.96 -23.20
CA PHE A 436 3.71 9.59 -22.75
C PHE A 436 3.26 8.74 -23.94
N ASP A 437 3.83 7.56 -24.07
CA ASP A 437 3.29 6.45 -24.85
C ASP A 437 3.12 5.27 -23.89
N VAL A 438 1.88 4.88 -23.62
CA VAL A 438 1.53 3.77 -22.69
C VAL A 438 1.25 2.47 -23.44
N GLY A 439 1.46 2.44 -24.76
CA GLY A 439 1.26 1.28 -25.62
C GLY A 439 -0.17 0.75 -25.58
N ARG A 440 -0.34 -0.46 -25.04
CA ARG A 440 -1.65 -1.12 -24.86
C ARG A 440 -2.21 -1.02 -23.43
N GLY A 441 -1.42 -0.47 -22.51
CA GLY A 441 -1.84 -0.31 -21.12
C GLY A 441 -2.63 0.99 -20.90
N SER A 442 -2.93 1.23 -19.63
CA SER A 442 -3.36 2.52 -19.12
C SER A 442 -2.41 2.98 -18.01
N LEU A 443 -2.33 4.29 -17.82
CA LEU A 443 -1.62 4.93 -16.72
C LEU A 443 -2.63 5.79 -15.94
N VAL A 444 -3.13 5.23 -14.83
CA VAL A 444 -4.12 5.86 -13.95
C VAL A 444 -3.42 6.86 -13.03
N HIS A 445 -3.98 8.08 -12.96
CA HIS A 445 -3.60 9.18 -12.08
C HIS A 445 -2.08 9.36 -11.86
N PRO A 446 -1.30 9.57 -12.94
CA PRO A 446 0.14 9.71 -12.84
C PRO A 446 0.53 10.97 -12.06
N VAL A 447 1.39 10.78 -11.07
CA VAL A 447 2.13 11.88 -10.42
C VAL A 447 3.39 12.16 -11.23
N VAL A 448 3.52 13.40 -11.71
CA VAL A 448 4.66 13.92 -12.45
C VAL A 448 5.50 14.80 -11.52
N VAL A 449 6.82 14.66 -11.57
CA VAL A 449 7.76 15.53 -10.82
C VAL A 449 8.69 16.24 -11.80
N LEU A 450 8.53 17.56 -11.87
CA LEU A 450 9.27 18.46 -12.73
C LEU A 450 10.38 19.14 -11.92
N ARG A 451 11.60 18.61 -12.04
CA ARG A 451 12.81 19.02 -11.29
C ARG A 451 13.51 20.23 -11.92
N GLY A 452 14.11 21.08 -11.11
CA GLY A 452 14.64 22.38 -11.51
C GLY A 452 13.56 23.45 -11.71
N TYR A 453 12.37 23.27 -11.12
CA TYR A 453 11.27 24.22 -11.17
C TYR A 453 11.40 25.19 -9.99
N THR A 454 11.70 26.46 -10.28
CA THR A 454 12.14 27.48 -9.30
C THR A 454 11.16 28.63 -9.13
N ALA A 455 9.94 28.53 -9.69
CA ALA A 455 8.88 29.50 -9.46
C ALA A 455 8.10 29.15 -8.20
N SER A 456 7.93 30.11 -7.30
CA SER A 456 7.19 29.94 -6.02
C SER A 456 5.65 29.86 -6.17
N THR A 457 5.17 29.60 -7.37
CA THR A 457 3.75 29.43 -7.70
C THR A 457 3.55 28.25 -8.65
N PRO A 458 2.40 27.56 -8.61
CA PRO A 458 2.00 26.62 -9.65
C PRO A 458 2.10 27.24 -11.06
N PRO A 459 2.26 26.41 -12.11
CA PRO A 459 2.39 26.89 -13.48
C PRO A 459 1.13 27.64 -13.94
N ALA A 460 1.29 28.58 -14.87
CA ALA A 460 0.17 29.40 -15.33
C ALA A 460 -0.82 28.58 -16.16
N ARG A 461 -0.34 27.54 -16.86
CA ARG A 461 -1.17 26.59 -17.59
C ARG A 461 -0.61 25.18 -17.50
N VAL A 462 -1.49 24.20 -17.35
CA VAL A 462 -1.21 22.78 -17.61
C VAL A 462 -2.11 22.35 -18.76
N LEU A 463 -1.57 21.64 -19.74
CA LEU A 463 -2.33 21.16 -20.89
C LEU A 463 -2.09 19.67 -21.12
N LEU A 464 -3.13 18.93 -21.50
CA LEU A 464 -3.05 17.56 -21.99
C LEU A 464 -3.63 17.52 -23.41
N ASP A 465 -2.77 17.22 -24.39
CA ASP A 465 -3.12 17.16 -25.83
C ASP A 465 -3.90 18.41 -26.30
N ASP A 466 -3.28 19.57 -26.01
CA ASP A 466 -3.75 20.93 -26.30
C ASP A 466 -5.02 21.38 -25.53
N GLN A 467 -5.67 20.50 -24.75
CA GLN A 467 -6.73 20.90 -23.82
C GLN A 467 -6.12 21.45 -22.53
N VAL A 468 -6.56 22.63 -22.08
CA VAL A 468 -6.18 23.18 -20.77
C VAL A 468 -6.88 22.38 -19.66
N LEU A 469 -6.11 21.93 -18.68
CA LEU A 469 -6.62 21.24 -17.50
C LEU A 469 -7.04 22.27 -16.44
N ALA A 470 -8.22 22.10 -15.82
CA ALA A 470 -8.62 22.89 -14.68
C ALA A 470 -7.82 22.50 -13.42
N ALA A 471 -7.17 23.49 -12.79
CA ALA A 471 -6.50 23.29 -11.50
C ALA A 471 -7.52 22.88 -10.42
N ASP A 472 -7.09 22.05 -9.47
CA ASP A 472 -7.89 21.51 -8.37
C ASP A 472 -9.08 20.61 -8.83
N VAL A 473 -9.14 20.24 -10.12
CA VAL A 473 -10.19 19.38 -10.70
C VAL A 473 -9.59 18.33 -11.64
N ASP A 474 -8.84 18.77 -12.64
CA ASP A 474 -8.22 17.94 -13.67
C ASP A 474 -6.73 17.70 -13.43
N CYS A 475 -6.08 18.59 -12.67
CA CYS A 475 -4.72 18.42 -12.22
C CYS A 475 -4.52 19.05 -10.83
N PHE A 476 -3.65 18.40 -10.04
CA PHE A 476 -3.41 18.72 -8.65
C PHE A 476 -1.93 19.11 -8.50
N ALA A 477 -1.64 20.40 -8.31
CA ALA A 477 -0.29 20.95 -8.36
C ALA A 477 0.28 21.24 -6.96
N SER A 478 1.60 21.13 -6.80
CA SER A 478 2.32 21.55 -5.58
C SER A 478 3.75 21.93 -5.90
N VAL A 479 4.14 23.15 -5.52
CA VAL A 479 5.55 23.57 -5.57
C VAL A 479 6.25 23.08 -4.30
N ASP A 480 7.46 22.56 -4.49
CA ASP A 480 8.44 22.21 -3.48
C ASP A 480 9.62 23.17 -3.65
N ASP A 481 9.51 24.36 -3.03
CA ASP A 481 10.50 25.43 -3.09
C ASP A 481 11.87 25.03 -2.52
N ALA A 482 11.92 23.99 -1.68
CA ALA A 482 13.15 23.48 -1.07
C ALA A 482 13.83 22.40 -1.91
N GLY A 483 13.08 21.69 -2.75
CA GLY A 483 13.56 20.66 -3.68
C GLY A 483 13.74 21.13 -5.13
N ASP A 484 13.52 22.41 -5.43
CA ASP A 484 13.42 22.98 -6.78
C ASP A 484 12.49 22.13 -7.68
N ALA A 485 11.28 21.82 -7.23
CA ALA A 485 10.40 20.89 -7.95
C ALA A 485 8.92 21.30 -7.98
N LEU A 486 8.25 20.99 -9.09
CA LEU A 486 6.79 20.96 -9.18
C LEU A 486 6.31 19.51 -9.19
N TRP A 487 5.48 19.15 -8.20
CA TRP A 487 4.73 17.90 -8.14
C TRP A 487 3.33 18.12 -8.74
N LEU A 488 2.89 17.20 -9.61
CA LEU A 488 1.67 17.34 -10.38
C LEU A 488 0.98 15.98 -10.60
N THR A 489 -0.12 15.70 -9.90
CA THR A 489 -1.00 14.59 -10.30
C THR A 489 -1.89 15.04 -11.46
N LEU A 490 -2.02 14.21 -12.50
CA LEU A 490 -3.07 14.37 -13.50
C LEU A 490 -4.30 13.57 -13.06
N ASN A 491 -5.46 14.21 -12.90
CA ASN A 491 -6.72 13.53 -12.57
C ASN A 491 -7.36 12.92 -13.83
N ARG A 492 -6.59 12.04 -14.48
CA ARG A 492 -6.89 11.38 -15.76
C ARG A 492 -6.24 10.00 -15.84
N THR A 493 -6.92 9.08 -16.51
CA THR A 493 -6.29 7.86 -17.02
C THR A 493 -5.75 8.11 -18.43
N LEU A 494 -4.44 7.99 -18.61
CA LEU A 494 -3.81 8.10 -19.93
C LEU A 494 -3.88 6.76 -20.68
N THR A 495 -4.22 6.80 -21.96
CA THR A 495 -4.26 5.63 -22.87
C THR A 495 -3.63 5.97 -24.21
N GLY A 496 -3.08 4.97 -24.92
CA GLY A 496 -2.37 5.19 -26.19
C GLY A 496 -1.18 6.12 -26.03
N THR A 497 -1.26 7.34 -26.56
CA THR A 497 -0.22 8.37 -26.39
C THR A 497 -0.82 9.72 -26.02
N ALA A 498 -0.25 10.40 -25.02
CA ALA A 498 -0.73 11.68 -24.52
C ALA A 498 0.41 12.69 -24.31
N THR A 499 0.12 13.98 -24.46
CA THR A 499 1.12 15.06 -24.51
C THR A 499 0.85 16.13 -23.44
N LEU A 500 1.57 16.03 -22.34
CA LEU A 500 1.55 17.00 -21.24
C LEU A 500 2.39 18.24 -21.57
N ARG A 501 1.86 19.42 -21.31
CA ARG A 501 2.55 20.72 -21.32
C ARG A 501 2.37 21.44 -19.99
N VAL A 502 3.43 22.12 -19.56
CA VAL A 502 3.47 22.96 -18.37
C VAL A 502 4.14 24.28 -18.76
N GLU A 503 3.44 25.41 -18.59
CA GLU A 503 3.77 26.72 -19.19
C GLU A 503 3.78 27.90 -18.20
#